data_AF-A0A2Z4FNQ8-F1
#
_entry.id   AF-A0A2Z4FNQ8-F1
#
_cell.length_a   1.000
_cell.length_b   1.000
_cell.length_c   1.000
_cell.angle_alpha   90.00
_cell.angle_beta   90.00
_cell.angle_gamma   90.00
#
_symmetry.space_group_name_H-M   'P 1'
#
loop_
_entity.id
_entity.type
_entity.pdbx_description
1 polymer ?
#
loop_
_entity_poly.entity_id
_entity_poly.type
_entity_poly.pdbx_seq_one_letter_code
_entity_poly.pdbx_strand_id
1 'polypeptide(L)'
;MLKRRLIRYFIVLALLLWSGSAFAQSWEDTFDADEVHTYMDKDGLKYLVVAAGGAGESVQEAAASLEAALRSGPATLVMNDDALGAVEGLDDDAIAAKAAALPVDRVAIVRVFPGATEAQATVVVTVRDQDGENVWALSGTKGVAVDPQGGVVRGVVGGIGVRSKAAESVNSTVRASAAESDKAKQQFAEKFIWTQGLIGLNQYGAMLMQSTMIYQGKYKRPLTPREFYLEIGRPDLAEELESNEAQQSLANITGLVGTLAFVGGTTWLLMEFLTSSGEDYNITTGEWEQQEANYMAPGILTGASVGLLIAAYIIAPDQVQPVTSSEAMKLADQYNQKLKSDLGLAEDYSVVPEVNTTNTMKFSYGISPTLQGVSGAIRVDF
;
A
#
# COMPACT_ATOMS: atom_id res chain seq x y z
N MET A 1 30.68 -24.01 32.40
CA MET A 1 29.59 -23.19 31.80
C MET A 1 29.33 -21.85 32.52
N LEU A 2 29.78 -21.62 33.76
CA LEU A 2 29.59 -20.34 34.47
C LEU A 2 30.37 -19.14 33.89
N LYS A 3 31.55 -19.35 33.26
CA LYS A 3 32.42 -18.26 32.76
C LYS A 3 31.88 -17.50 31.53
N ARG A 4 30.96 -18.06 30.74
CA ARG A 4 30.38 -17.39 29.55
C ARG A 4 29.19 -16.48 29.88
N ARG A 5 28.57 -16.60 31.07
CA ARG A 5 27.46 -15.72 31.48
C ARG A 5 27.95 -14.40 32.08
N LEU A 6 29.10 -14.39 32.78
CA LEU A 6 29.69 -13.19 33.38
C LEU A 6 30.23 -12.17 32.36
N ILE A 7 30.71 -12.61 31.19
CA ILE A 7 31.21 -11.72 30.12
C ILE A 7 30.08 -10.96 29.41
N ARG A 8 28.85 -11.53 29.36
CA ARG A 8 27.70 -10.87 28.73
C ARG A 8 27.13 -9.72 29.58
N TYR A 9 27.20 -9.80 30.90
CA TYR A 9 26.75 -8.70 31.77
C TYR A 9 27.73 -7.52 31.78
N PHE A 10 29.03 -7.75 31.57
CA PHE A 10 30.01 -6.67 31.52
C PHE A 10 29.96 -5.83 30.24
N ILE A 11 29.57 -6.43 29.10
CA ILE A 11 29.40 -5.70 27.82
C ILE A 11 28.09 -4.89 27.82
N VAL A 12 27.03 -5.38 28.47
CA VAL A 12 25.77 -4.62 28.61
C VAL A 12 25.92 -3.45 29.59
N LEU A 13 26.76 -3.57 30.63
CA LEU A 13 27.01 -2.49 31.58
C LEU A 13 27.97 -1.41 31.02
N ALA A 14 28.94 -1.78 30.17
CA ALA A 14 29.84 -0.83 29.52
C ALA A 14 29.17 -0.03 28.38
N LEU A 15 28.13 -0.58 27.74
CA LEU A 15 27.31 0.14 26.74
C LEU A 15 26.32 1.14 27.35
N LEU A 16 25.99 1.02 28.65
CA LEU A 16 25.14 1.98 29.36
C LEU A 16 25.91 3.21 29.87
N LEU A 17 27.24 3.15 29.92
CA LEU A 17 28.10 4.25 30.40
C LEU A 17 28.69 5.12 29.27
N TRP A 18 28.30 4.87 28.02
CA TRP A 18 28.48 5.78 26.87
C TRP A 18 27.17 6.51 26.55
N SER A 19 26.45 6.91 27.59
CA SER A 19 25.41 7.94 27.49
C SER A 19 26.14 9.28 27.30
N GLY A 20 26.66 9.51 26.09
CA GLY A 20 27.00 10.86 25.66
C GLY A 20 25.77 11.69 25.94
N SER A 21 25.91 12.75 26.73
CA SER A 21 24.83 13.66 27.04
C SER A 21 24.14 14.01 25.73
N ALA A 22 22.94 13.49 25.53
CA ALA A 22 22.02 14.03 24.53
C ALA A 22 21.71 15.42 25.04
N PHE A 23 22.59 16.38 24.74
CA PHE A 23 22.29 17.78 24.90
C PHE A 23 20.97 17.99 24.18
N ALA A 24 19.98 18.53 24.89
CA ALA A 24 18.70 18.87 24.29
C ALA A 24 19.01 19.79 23.11
N GLN A 25 18.87 19.26 21.90
CA GLN A 25 19.16 19.99 20.69
C GLN A 25 18.07 21.05 20.54
N SER A 26 18.45 22.32 20.68
CA SER A 26 17.55 23.44 20.54
C SER A 26 17.75 24.11 19.18
N TRP A 27 16.75 24.88 18.74
CA TRP A 27 16.93 25.74 17.56
C TRP A 27 17.79 26.97 17.88
N GLU A 28 17.96 27.32 19.17
CA GLU A 28 18.87 28.39 19.61
C GLU A 28 20.33 28.03 19.27
N ASP A 29 20.72 26.77 19.45
CA ASP A 29 22.05 26.28 19.06
C ASP A 29 22.25 26.26 17.53
N THR A 30 21.16 26.13 16.76
CA THR A 30 21.20 26.18 15.29
C THR A 30 21.37 27.60 14.79
N PHE A 31 20.63 28.55 15.36
CA PHE A 31 20.65 29.95 14.97
C PHE A 31 21.58 30.76 15.87
N ASP A 32 22.87 30.40 15.88
CA ASP A 32 23.89 31.22 16.51
C ASP A 32 23.87 32.64 15.90
N ALA A 33 23.84 33.66 16.76
CA ALA A 33 23.66 35.04 16.35
C ALA A 33 24.78 35.52 15.44
N ASP A 34 26.04 35.24 15.81
CA ASP A 34 27.20 35.71 15.05
C ASP A 34 27.20 35.08 13.65
N GLU A 35 26.85 33.79 13.56
CA GLU A 35 26.75 33.08 12.28
C GLU A 35 25.58 33.58 11.41
N VAL A 36 24.40 33.81 11.99
CA VAL A 36 23.24 34.36 11.27
C VAL A 36 23.53 35.77 10.75
N HIS A 37 24.23 36.61 11.52
CA HIS A 37 24.54 37.99 11.10
C HIS A 37 25.45 38.03 9.87
N THR A 38 26.26 36.99 9.63
CA THR A 38 27.09 36.93 8.43
C THR A 38 26.26 36.90 7.13
N TYR A 39 24.99 36.49 7.18
CA TYR A 39 24.07 36.48 6.03
C TYR A 39 23.44 37.84 5.73
N MET A 40 23.55 38.82 6.65
CA MET A 40 22.92 40.13 6.51
C MET A 40 23.74 41.01 5.57
N ASP A 41 23.15 41.39 4.43
CA ASP A 41 23.82 42.20 3.41
C ASP A 41 24.02 43.66 3.83
N LYS A 42 23.17 44.16 4.73
CA LYS A 42 23.16 45.54 5.21
C LYS A 42 22.67 45.64 6.65
N ASP A 43 23.24 46.58 7.37
CA ASP A 43 22.79 46.98 8.70
C ASP A 43 21.49 47.79 8.63
N GLY A 44 20.74 47.80 9.73
CA GLY A 44 19.58 48.68 9.91
C GLY A 44 18.30 48.22 9.22
N LEU A 45 18.29 47.03 8.60
CA LEU A 45 17.10 46.49 7.95
C LEU A 45 16.02 46.06 8.96
N LYS A 46 14.78 46.08 8.50
CA LYS A 46 13.60 45.59 9.24
C LYS A 46 13.17 44.24 8.70
N TYR A 47 13.07 43.25 9.57
CA TYR A 47 12.72 41.87 9.21
C TYR A 47 11.32 41.50 9.71
N LEU A 48 10.62 40.71 8.90
CA LEU A 48 9.46 39.93 9.30
C LEU A 48 9.83 38.45 9.25
N VAL A 49 9.76 37.75 10.37
CA VAL A 49 10.00 36.30 10.45
C VAL A 49 8.66 35.57 10.40
N VAL A 50 8.54 34.61 9.50
CA VAL A 50 7.30 33.88 9.22
C VAL A 50 7.51 32.38 9.41
N ALA A 51 6.73 31.78 10.29
CA ALA A 51 6.74 30.34 10.53
C ALA A 51 5.86 29.63 9.49
N ALA A 52 6.43 29.34 8.32
CA ALA A 52 5.72 28.75 7.20
C ALA A 52 5.75 27.21 7.25
N GLY A 53 4.58 26.60 7.17
CA GLY A 53 4.44 25.15 7.26
C GLY A 53 3.16 24.76 7.98
N GLY A 54 2.99 23.48 8.31
CA GLY A 54 1.94 23.09 9.27
C GLY A 54 2.25 23.71 10.64
N ALA A 55 1.22 24.03 11.43
CA ALA A 55 1.34 24.60 12.78
C ALA A 55 1.92 23.63 13.83
N GLY A 56 3.08 23.05 13.54
CA GLY A 56 3.86 22.25 14.48
C GLY A 56 4.67 23.14 15.41
N GLU A 57 4.78 22.74 16.67
CA GLU A 57 5.58 23.42 17.70
C GLU A 57 7.02 23.69 17.23
N SER A 58 7.64 22.75 16.52
CA SER A 58 9.02 22.87 16.03
C SER A 58 9.23 24.01 15.02
N VAL A 59 8.25 24.34 14.15
CA VAL A 59 8.42 25.46 13.21
C VAL A 59 8.34 26.81 13.93
N GLN A 60 7.49 26.89 14.96
CA GLN A 60 7.35 28.07 15.80
C GLN A 60 8.60 28.30 16.67
N GLU A 61 9.15 27.23 17.26
CA GLU A 61 10.43 27.29 17.98
C GLU A 61 11.57 27.77 17.07
N ALA A 62 11.68 27.21 15.86
CA ALA A 62 12.71 27.60 14.90
C ALA A 62 12.59 29.08 14.48
N ALA A 63 11.37 29.54 14.20
CA ALA A 63 11.11 30.93 13.86
C ALA A 63 11.45 31.87 15.02
N ALA A 64 11.07 31.52 16.25
CA ALA A 64 11.38 32.30 17.44
C ALA A 64 12.89 32.39 17.71
N SER A 65 13.63 31.29 17.52
CA SER A 65 15.10 31.28 17.63
C SER A 65 15.77 32.15 16.56
N LEU A 66 15.32 32.09 15.30
CA LEU A 66 15.83 32.97 14.23
C LEU A 66 15.52 34.45 14.52
N GLU A 67 14.31 34.74 15.00
CA GLU A 67 13.88 36.08 15.40
C GLU A 67 14.77 36.64 16.52
N ALA A 68 15.10 35.82 17.54
CA ALA A 68 16.02 36.20 18.60
C ALA A 68 17.44 36.48 18.07
N ALA A 69 17.95 35.63 17.17
CA ALA A 69 19.25 35.81 16.52
C ALA A 69 19.30 37.10 15.69
N LEU A 70 18.26 37.42 14.90
CA LEU A 70 18.21 38.66 14.12
C LEU A 70 18.14 39.91 15.01
N ARG A 71 17.43 39.83 16.16
CA ARG A 71 17.30 40.96 17.11
C ARG A 71 18.58 41.31 17.85
N SER A 72 19.46 40.34 18.09
CA SER A 72 20.74 40.60 18.75
C SER A 72 21.76 41.28 17.84
N GLY A 73 21.48 41.35 16.54
CA GLY A 73 22.36 41.87 15.51
C GLY A 73 22.05 43.28 15.02
N PRO A 74 22.44 43.59 13.77
CA PRO A 74 22.31 44.93 13.22
C PRO A 74 20.90 45.28 12.71
N ALA A 75 19.90 44.43 12.89
CA ALA A 75 18.52 44.72 12.48
C ALA A 75 17.91 45.85 13.33
N THR A 76 17.20 46.79 12.70
CA THR A 76 16.51 47.87 13.45
C THR A 76 15.17 47.43 14.02
N LEU A 77 14.50 46.50 13.36
CA LEU A 77 13.21 45.96 13.78
C LEU A 77 13.10 44.50 13.34
N VAL A 78 12.59 43.64 14.21
CA VAL A 78 12.25 42.26 13.87
C VAL A 78 10.86 41.95 14.40
N MET A 79 9.94 41.61 13.50
CA MET A 79 8.55 41.27 13.77
C MET A 79 8.30 39.78 13.51
N ASN A 80 7.32 39.19 14.20
CA ASN A 80 6.78 37.87 13.92
C ASN A 80 5.59 37.94 12.93
N ASP A 81 5.03 36.80 12.55
CA ASP A 81 3.97 36.68 11.54
C ASP A 81 2.54 36.87 12.05
N ASP A 82 2.34 37.25 13.31
CA ASP A 82 1.01 37.50 13.90
C ASP A 82 0.18 38.49 13.07
N ALA A 83 0.84 39.45 12.41
CA ALA A 83 0.19 40.47 11.57
C ALA A 83 -0.30 39.93 10.21
N LEU A 84 0.18 38.78 9.74
CA LEU A 84 -0.18 38.20 8.43
C LEU A 84 -1.45 37.33 8.48
N GLY A 85 -1.91 36.97 9.68
CA GLY A 85 -2.97 35.98 9.90
C GLY A 85 -2.51 34.57 9.50
N ALA A 86 -3.44 33.73 9.05
CA ALA A 86 -3.11 32.35 8.66
C ALA A 86 -2.17 32.31 7.44
N VAL A 87 -1.02 31.66 7.61
CA VAL A 87 0.01 31.43 6.57
C VAL A 87 0.20 29.95 6.21
N GLU A 88 -0.53 29.06 6.87
CA GLU A 88 -0.48 27.62 6.60
C GLU A 88 -0.86 27.30 5.15
N GLY A 89 -0.04 26.48 4.50
CA GLY A 89 -0.26 26.05 3.12
C GLY A 89 0.03 27.09 2.04
N LEU A 90 0.46 28.31 2.41
CA LEU A 90 0.90 29.31 1.44
C LEU A 90 2.31 29.01 0.93
N ASP A 91 2.53 29.32 -0.35
CA ASP A 91 3.87 29.37 -0.93
C ASP A 91 4.59 30.69 -0.58
N ASP A 92 5.87 30.75 -0.89
CA ASP A 92 6.72 31.87 -0.51
C ASP A 92 6.33 33.17 -1.24
N ASP A 93 5.74 33.08 -2.43
CA ASP A 93 5.25 34.22 -3.21
C ASP A 93 4.01 34.84 -2.55
N ALA A 94 3.07 34.00 -2.13
CA ALA A 94 1.87 34.42 -1.42
C ALA A 94 2.19 35.04 -0.04
N ILE A 95 3.18 34.50 0.68
CA ILE A 95 3.66 35.07 1.95
C ILE A 95 4.29 36.45 1.72
N ALA A 96 5.19 36.57 0.74
CA ALA A 96 5.82 37.86 0.40
C ALA A 96 4.77 38.90 -0.01
N ALA A 97 3.79 38.51 -0.84
CA ALA A 97 2.70 39.39 -1.26
C ALA A 97 1.84 39.89 -0.08
N LYS A 98 1.57 39.04 0.93
CA LYS A 98 0.88 39.47 2.16
C LYS A 98 1.73 40.44 2.99
N ALA A 99 3.03 40.17 3.08
CA ALA A 99 3.96 40.98 3.87
C ALA A 99 4.26 42.36 3.24
N ALA A 100 4.04 42.52 1.93
CA ALA A 100 4.29 43.78 1.21
C ALA A 100 3.52 45.00 1.76
N ALA A 101 2.44 44.79 2.51
CA ALA A 101 1.68 45.87 3.16
C ALA A 101 2.30 46.32 4.51
N LEU A 102 3.26 45.56 5.06
CA LEU A 102 3.90 45.83 6.34
C LEU A 102 5.17 46.68 6.14
N PRO A 103 5.56 47.51 7.13
CA PRO A 103 6.73 48.38 7.03
C PRO A 103 8.06 47.63 7.29
N VAL A 104 8.32 46.54 6.54
CA VAL A 104 9.48 45.64 6.67
C VAL A 104 10.30 45.63 5.37
N ASP A 105 11.62 45.54 5.45
CA ASP A 105 12.52 45.54 4.28
C ASP A 105 12.80 44.12 3.76
N ARG A 106 12.65 43.12 4.63
CA ARG A 106 12.94 41.71 4.38
C ARG A 106 11.88 40.81 5.01
N VAL A 107 11.56 39.71 4.34
CA VAL A 107 10.66 38.66 4.82
C VAL A 107 11.44 37.36 4.91
N ALA A 108 11.66 36.86 6.12
CA ALA A 108 12.34 35.60 6.40
C ALA A 108 11.32 34.48 6.63
N ILE A 109 11.23 33.57 5.68
CA ILE A 109 10.27 32.46 5.66
C ILE A 109 10.97 31.21 6.18
N VAL A 110 10.52 30.69 7.32
CA VAL A 110 11.10 29.55 8.04
C VAL A 110 10.22 28.33 7.82
N ARG A 111 10.79 27.25 7.29
CA ARG A 111 10.13 25.95 7.13
C ARG A 111 10.93 24.87 7.82
N VAL A 112 10.27 24.02 8.61
CA VAL A 112 10.91 22.86 9.24
C VAL A 112 10.40 21.57 8.60
N PHE A 113 11.33 20.72 8.18
CA PHE A 113 11.07 19.41 7.62
C PHE A 113 11.46 18.32 8.62
N PRO A 114 10.60 17.32 8.84
CA PRO A 114 10.93 16.21 9.73
C PRO A 114 12.10 15.39 9.16
N GLY A 115 13.06 15.05 10.02
CA GLY A 115 14.13 14.09 9.70
C GLY A 115 13.75 12.66 10.08
N ALA A 116 14.71 11.72 9.99
CA ALA A 116 14.48 10.34 10.44
C ALA A 116 14.25 10.25 11.96
N THR A 117 14.73 11.25 12.71
CA THR A 117 14.40 11.50 14.11
C THR A 117 14.07 12.98 14.31
N GLU A 118 13.42 13.34 15.42
CA GLU A 118 13.14 14.74 15.77
C GLU A 118 14.42 15.58 15.89
N ALA A 119 15.48 14.97 16.43
CA ALA A 119 16.86 15.47 16.48
C ALA A 119 17.48 15.76 15.09
N GLN A 120 16.89 15.22 14.02
CA GLN A 120 17.34 15.41 12.65
C GLN A 120 16.39 16.31 11.84
N ALA A 121 15.48 17.03 12.50
CA ALA A 121 14.67 18.04 11.83
C ALA A 121 15.58 19.06 11.14
N THR A 122 15.24 19.37 9.89
CA THR A 122 15.99 20.32 9.05
C THR A 122 15.17 21.58 8.88
N VAL A 123 15.75 22.73 9.18
CA VAL A 123 15.15 24.03 8.90
C VAL A 123 15.68 24.58 7.59
N VAL A 124 14.79 25.18 6.80
CA VAL A 124 15.13 25.96 5.61
C VAL A 124 14.57 27.36 5.83
N VAL A 125 15.45 28.35 5.69
CA VAL A 125 15.11 29.76 5.80
C VAL A 125 15.37 30.42 4.45
N THR A 126 14.34 31.05 3.90
CA THR A 126 14.45 31.85 2.66
C THR A 126 14.14 33.29 3.00
N VAL A 127 15.04 34.22 2.66
CA VAL A 127 14.84 35.65 2.87
C VAL A 127 14.62 36.36 1.56
N ARG A 128 13.50 37.09 1.51
CA ARG A 128 13.07 37.86 0.35
C ARG A 128 13.02 39.34 0.65
N ASP A 129 13.17 40.17 -0.37
CA ASP A 129 12.90 41.60 -0.26
C ASP A 129 11.42 41.94 -0.55
N GLN A 130 11.10 43.25 -0.54
CA GLN A 130 9.74 43.74 -0.81
C GLN A 130 9.28 43.50 -2.26
N ASP A 131 10.22 43.38 -3.21
CA ASP A 131 9.92 43.07 -4.60
C ASP A 131 9.69 41.56 -4.80
N GLY A 132 9.89 40.76 -3.72
CA GLY A 132 9.80 39.32 -3.73
C GLY A 132 11.04 38.65 -4.31
N GLU A 133 12.16 39.35 -4.49
CA GLU A 133 13.40 38.70 -4.92
C GLU A 133 14.07 37.97 -3.75
N ASN A 134 14.65 36.79 -4.02
CA ASN A 134 15.40 36.04 -3.02
C ASN A 134 16.75 36.73 -2.77
N VAL A 135 16.97 37.21 -1.55
CA VAL A 135 18.21 37.89 -1.13
C VAL A 135 19.24 36.86 -0.69
N TRP A 136 18.84 35.95 0.20
CA TRP A 136 19.66 34.85 0.68
C TRP A 136 18.80 33.71 1.22
N ALA A 137 19.41 32.54 1.39
CA ALA A 137 18.79 31.39 2.02
C ALA A 137 19.84 30.62 2.83
N LEU A 138 19.39 29.94 3.87
CA LEU A 138 20.21 29.03 4.68
C LEU A 138 19.41 27.78 5.05
N SER A 139 20.13 26.72 5.39
CA SER A 139 19.56 25.47 5.90
C SER A 139 20.36 24.99 7.11
N GLY A 140 19.68 24.51 8.14
CA GLY A 140 20.31 24.03 9.37
C GLY A 140 19.67 22.74 9.89
N THR A 141 20.38 22.01 10.73
CA THR A 141 19.84 20.86 11.48
C THR A 141 19.66 21.28 12.93
N LYS A 142 18.58 20.83 13.60
CA LYS A 142 18.29 21.17 15.00
C LYS A 142 19.50 20.84 15.90
N GLY A 143 19.98 21.80 16.68
CA GLY A 143 21.14 21.63 17.56
C GLY A 143 22.51 21.78 16.89
N VAL A 144 22.59 22.07 15.59
CA VAL A 144 23.84 22.28 14.86
C VAL A 144 23.87 23.69 14.30
N ALA A 145 24.84 24.50 14.73
CA ALA A 145 25.03 25.88 14.26
C ALA A 145 25.12 25.94 12.73
N VAL A 146 24.46 26.94 12.15
CA VAL A 146 24.53 27.21 10.71
C VAL A 146 25.91 27.73 10.32
N ASP A 147 26.40 27.35 9.15
CA ASP A 147 27.70 27.82 8.67
C ASP A 147 27.64 29.31 8.28
N PRO A 148 28.72 30.09 8.50
CA PRO A 148 28.76 31.50 8.12
C PRO A 148 28.70 31.70 6.60
N GLN A 149 28.08 32.79 6.16
CA GLN A 149 28.07 33.21 4.76
C GLN A 149 29.51 33.49 4.28
N GLY A 150 30.00 32.66 3.36
CA GLY A 150 31.34 32.81 2.79
C GLY A 150 32.44 32.00 3.48
N GLY A 151 32.09 31.15 4.47
CA GLY A 151 32.98 30.12 4.96
C GLY A 151 33.40 29.19 3.81
N VAL A 152 34.71 29.12 3.52
CA VAL A 152 35.24 28.06 2.65
C VAL A 152 35.07 26.76 3.41
N VAL A 153 33.99 26.04 3.10
CA VAL A 153 33.63 24.78 3.73
C VAL A 153 34.82 23.81 3.66
N ARG A 154 35.59 23.73 4.73
CA ARG A 154 36.64 22.73 4.90
C ARG A 154 36.01 21.49 5.51
N GLY A 155 35.40 20.68 4.65
CA GLY A 155 35.27 19.24 4.90
C GLY A 155 33.92 18.72 5.43
N VAL A 156 32.81 19.43 5.27
CA VAL A 156 31.46 18.86 5.51
C VAL A 156 30.57 19.12 4.30
N VAL A 157 29.98 18.06 3.76
CA VAL A 157 29.07 18.11 2.60
C VAL A 157 27.70 18.56 3.09
N GLY A 158 27.44 19.87 3.15
CA GLY A 158 26.12 20.40 3.48
C GLY A 158 26.13 21.93 3.56
N GLY A 159 25.44 22.61 2.63
CA GLY A 159 25.29 24.07 2.64
C GLY A 159 25.79 24.76 1.37
N ILE A 160 25.24 24.41 0.19
CA ILE A 160 25.51 25.16 -1.05
C ILE A 160 24.56 26.36 -1.10
N GLY A 161 25.03 27.54 -0.71
CA GLY A 161 24.37 28.80 -1.04
C GLY A 161 24.40 29.02 -2.56
N VAL A 162 23.24 28.94 -3.21
CA VAL A 162 23.12 28.97 -4.68
C VAL A 162 23.00 30.42 -5.16
N ARG A 163 23.95 30.91 -5.97
CA ARG A 163 23.85 32.20 -6.68
C ARG A 163 22.70 32.15 -7.71
N SER A 164 21.99 33.25 -7.95
CA SER A 164 20.76 33.32 -8.77
C SER A 164 20.83 32.63 -10.15
N LYS A 165 21.96 32.72 -10.87
CA LYS A 165 22.14 32.01 -12.17
C LYS A 165 22.21 30.48 -12.05
N ALA A 166 22.70 29.97 -10.92
CA ALA A 166 22.66 28.53 -10.66
C ALA A 166 21.25 28.10 -10.23
N ALA A 167 20.49 28.96 -9.54
CA ALA A 167 19.09 28.69 -9.21
C ALA A 167 18.20 28.60 -10.47
N GLU A 168 18.45 29.41 -11.50
CA GLU A 168 17.73 29.36 -12.77
C GLU A 168 17.98 28.06 -13.55
N SER A 169 19.25 27.62 -13.61
CA SER A 169 19.64 26.34 -14.22
C SER A 169 19.08 25.13 -13.46
N VAL A 170 19.07 25.21 -12.12
CA VAL A 170 18.43 24.21 -11.27
C VAL A 170 16.91 24.20 -11.49
N ASN A 171 16.24 25.36 -11.61
CA ASN A 171 14.79 25.42 -11.84
C ASN A 171 14.37 24.76 -13.16
N SER A 172 15.13 24.95 -14.25
CA SER A 172 14.85 24.21 -15.50
C SER A 172 15.06 22.70 -15.37
N THR A 173 16.07 22.29 -14.60
CA THR A 173 16.38 20.87 -14.37
C THR A 173 15.35 20.23 -13.43
N VAL A 174 14.88 20.94 -12.41
CA VAL A 174 13.84 20.50 -11.48
C VAL A 174 12.50 20.41 -12.17
N ARG A 175 12.13 21.35 -13.06
CA ARG A 175 10.88 21.25 -13.84
C ARG A 175 10.91 20.09 -14.83
N ALA A 176 12.05 19.85 -15.49
CA ALA A 176 12.22 18.67 -16.36
C ALA A 176 12.11 17.37 -15.56
N SER A 177 12.80 17.29 -14.41
CA SER A 177 12.73 16.15 -13.49
C SER A 177 11.33 15.94 -12.90
N ALA A 178 10.59 17.01 -12.60
CA ALA A 178 9.20 16.95 -12.13
C ALA A 178 8.27 16.39 -13.20
N ALA A 179 8.39 16.84 -14.46
CA ALA A 179 7.60 16.31 -15.56
C ALA A 179 7.92 14.84 -15.89
N GLU A 180 9.19 14.43 -15.74
CA GLU A 180 9.59 13.02 -15.85
C GLU A 180 9.04 12.19 -14.68
N SER A 181 9.11 12.73 -13.47
CA SER A 181 8.53 12.12 -12.26
C SER A 181 7.01 11.93 -12.41
N ASP A 182 6.29 12.91 -12.96
CA ASP A 182 4.84 12.80 -13.15
C ASP A 182 4.47 11.73 -14.19
N LYS A 183 5.25 11.61 -15.27
CA LYS A 183 5.09 10.52 -16.24
C LYS A 183 5.37 9.16 -15.60
N ALA A 184 6.43 9.04 -14.80
CA ALA A 184 6.75 7.83 -14.06
C ALA A 184 5.63 7.44 -13.08
N LYS A 185 5.12 8.41 -12.30
CA LYS A 185 3.98 8.23 -11.41
C LYS A 185 2.73 7.78 -12.15
N GLN A 186 2.45 8.36 -13.32
CA GLN A 186 1.31 7.97 -14.14
C GLN A 186 1.46 6.54 -14.68
N GLN A 187 2.64 6.17 -15.20
CA GLN A 187 2.91 4.81 -15.68
C GLN A 187 2.79 3.79 -14.55
N PHE A 188 3.32 4.11 -13.37
CA PHE A 188 3.14 3.26 -12.20
C PHE A 188 1.67 3.12 -11.83
N ALA A 189 0.93 4.23 -11.75
CA ALA A 189 -0.49 4.25 -11.44
C ALA A 189 -1.34 3.45 -12.45
N GLU A 190 -0.91 3.31 -13.70
CA GLU A 190 -1.62 2.52 -14.71
C GLU A 190 -1.30 1.02 -14.63
N LYS A 191 -0.09 0.64 -14.19
CA LYS A 191 0.40 -0.74 -14.29
C LYS A 191 0.51 -1.49 -12.97
N PHE A 192 0.56 -0.81 -11.83
CA PHE A 192 0.72 -1.49 -10.53
C PHE A 192 -0.39 -2.52 -10.30
N ILE A 193 -0.04 -3.63 -9.68
CA ILE A 193 -0.98 -4.72 -9.39
C ILE A 193 -1.34 -4.67 -7.92
N TRP A 194 -2.62 -4.80 -7.59
CA TRP A 194 -3.07 -4.88 -6.20
C TRP A 194 -4.19 -5.89 -6.06
N THR A 195 -4.40 -6.36 -4.83
CA THR A 195 -5.37 -7.42 -4.54
C THR A 195 -6.46 -6.92 -3.61
N GLN A 196 -7.67 -7.47 -3.78
CA GLN A 196 -8.80 -7.22 -2.89
C GLN A 196 -9.38 -8.56 -2.45
N GLY A 197 -9.36 -8.80 -1.14
CA GLY A 197 -10.06 -9.93 -0.55
C GLY A 197 -11.57 -9.67 -0.52
N LEU A 198 -12.34 -10.63 -1.01
CA LEU A 198 -13.78 -10.74 -0.85
C LEU A 198 -14.06 -11.88 0.14
N ILE A 199 -14.65 -11.53 1.28
CA ILE A 199 -15.07 -12.50 2.29
C ILE A 199 -16.59 -12.57 2.27
N GLY A 200 -17.13 -13.71 1.88
CA GLY A 200 -18.54 -14.03 2.01
C GLY A 200 -18.82 -14.61 3.38
N LEU A 201 -19.64 -13.92 4.17
CA LEU A 201 -20.15 -14.41 5.46
C LEU A 201 -21.61 -14.83 5.30
N ASN A 202 -22.03 -15.88 6.00
CA ASN A 202 -23.45 -16.18 6.15
C ASN A 202 -24.10 -15.31 7.25
N GLN A 203 -25.42 -15.45 7.42
CA GLN A 203 -26.18 -14.73 8.45
C GLN A 203 -25.73 -15.01 9.90
N TYR A 204 -24.98 -16.08 10.13
CA TYR A 204 -24.44 -16.46 11.43
C TYR A 204 -22.98 -15.99 11.63
N GLY A 205 -22.43 -15.23 10.68
CA GLY A 205 -21.04 -14.77 10.70
C GLY A 205 -20.01 -15.85 10.34
N ALA A 206 -20.43 -17.03 9.89
CA ALA A 206 -19.50 -18.05 9.40
C ALA A 206 -19.02 -17.71 7.99
N MET A 207 -17.72 -17.87 7.75
CA MET A 207 -17.09 -17.66 6.46
C MET A 207 -17.51 -18.77 5.49
N LEU A 208 -18.24 -18.40 4.43
CA LEU A 208 -18.66 -19.32 3.38
C LEU A 208 -17.68 -19.35 2.21
N MET A 209 -17.09 -18.20 1.90
CA MET A 209 -16.23 -18.04 0.74
C MET A 209 -15.15 -17.00 1.04
N GLN A 210 -13.93 -17.30 0.64
CA GLN A 210 -12.84 -16.33 0.56
C GLN A 210 -12.35 -16.34 -0.89
N SER A 211 -12.45 -15.20 -1.56
CA SER A 211 -11.93 -15.03 -2.91
C SER A 211 -11.02 -13.81 -2.94
N THR A 212 -9.95 -13.86 -3.72
CA THR A 212 -9.06 -12.71 -3.91
C THR A 212 -9.18 -12.27 -5.36
N MET A 213 -9.63 -11.03 -5.57
CA MET A 213 -9.63 -10.41 -6.89
C MET A 213 -8.32 -9.65 -7.09
N ILE A 214 -7.74 -9.79 -8.28
CA ILE A 214 -6.50 -9.12 -8.66
C ILE A 214 -6.86 -8.01 -9.65
N TYR A 215 -6.31 -6.82 -9.42
CA TYR A 215 -6.58 -5.64 -10.24
C TYR A 215 -5.27 -5.02 -10.73
N GLN A 216 -5.33 -4.43 -11.92
CA GLN A 216 -4.27 -3.60 -12.48
C GLN A 216 -4.67 -2.12 -12.47
N GLY A 217 -3.75 -1.30 -11.99
CA GLY A 217 -3.77 0.15 -12.03
C GLY A 217 -4.84 0.79 -11.14
N LYS A 218 -4.84 2.12 -11.17
CA LYS A 218 -5.75 3.00 -10.41
C LYS A 218 -7.21 2.88 -10.84
N TYR A 219 -7.45 2.43 -12.08
CA TYR A 219 -8.79 2.23 -12.64
C TYR A 219 -9.38 0.85 -12.32
N LYS A 220 -8.69 0.04 -11.52
CA LYS A 220 -9.16 -1.27 -11.07
C LYS A 220 -9.54 -2.20 -12.24
N ARG A 221 -8.69 -2.28 -13.27
CA ARG A 221 -8.91 -3.24 -14.37
C ARG A 221 -8.80 -4.65 -13.78
N PRO A 222 -9.87 -5.48 -13.78
CA PRO A 222 -9.76 -6.82 -13.24
C PRO A 222 -8.79 -7.63 -14.10
N LEU A 223 -7.94 -8.42 -13.45
CA LEU A 223 -7.05 -9.37 -14.09
C LEU A 223 -7.58 -10.77 -13.85
N THR A 224 -7.74 -11.54 -14.91
CA THR A 224 -7.87 -12.99 -14.79
C THR A 224 -6.56 -13.57 -14.22
N PRO A 225 -6.58 -14.75 -13.56
CA PRO A 225 -5.35 -15.35 -13.03
C PRO A 225 -4.27 -15.56 -14.12
N ARG A 226 -4.68 -15.96 -15.33
CA ARG A 226 -3.77 -16.10 -16.49
C ARG A 226 -3.15 -14.77 -16.91
N GLU A 227 -3.95 -13.70 -17.05
CA GLU A 227 -3.42 -12.36 -17.36
C GLU A 227 -2.49 -11.85 -16.27
N PHE A 228 -2.80 -12.11 -14.99
CA PHE A 228 -1.93 -11.76 -13.89
C PHE A 228 -0.54 -12.39 -14.04
N TYR A 229 -0.47 -13.71 -14.26
CA TYR A 229 0.81 -14.40 -14.45
C TYR A 229 1.58 -13.91 -15.67
N LEU A 230 0.90 -13.62 -16.78
CA LEU A 230 1.53 -13.03 -17.96
C LEU A 230 2.07 -11.62 -17.69
N GLU A 231 1.31 -10.78 -16.99
CA GLU A 231 1.68 -9.39 -16.67
C GLU A 231 2.90 -9.33 -15.76
N ILE A 232 3.01 -10.22 -14.77
CA ILE A 232 4.19 -10.30 -13.89
C ILE A 232 5.40 -11.01 -14.54
N GLY A 233 5.28 -11.45 -15.80
CA GLY A 233 6.35 -12.12 -16.53
C GLY A 233 6.58 -13.58 -16.10
N ARG A 234 5.52 -14.29 -15.71
CA ARG A 234 5.52 -15.71 -15.32
C ARG A 234 4.64 -16.56 -16.25
N PRO A 235 4.99 -16.70 -17.55
CA PRO A 235 4.22 -17.50 -18.49
C PRO A 235 4.17 -18.99 -18.12
N ASP A 236 5.16 -19.48 -17.36
CA ASP A 236 5.21 -20.83 -16.81
C ASP A 236 4.02 -21.12 -15.87
N LEU A 237 3.69 -20.18 -14.98
CA LEU A 237 2.53 -20.31 -14.09
C LEU A 237 1.21 -20.18 -14.85
N ALA A 238 1.18 -19.38 -15.92
CA ALA A 238 0.01 -19.25 -16.78
C ALA A 238 -0.31 -20.56 -17.51
N GLU A 239 0.72 -21.27 -18.01
CA GLU A 239 0.60 -22.56 -18.67
C GLU A 239 0.19 -23.68 -17.68
N GLU A 240 0.78 -23.68 -16.49
CA GLU A 240 0.41 -24.62 -15.42
C GLU A 240 -1.05 -24.44 -14.98
N LEU A 241 -1.51 -23.19 -14.83
CA LEU A 241 -2.91 -22.89 -14.55
C LEU A 241 -3.85 -23.44 -15.65
N GLU A 242 -3.51 -23.24 -16.92
CA GLU A 242 -4.31 -23.72 -18.05
C GLU A 242 -4.40 -25.26 -18.05
N SER A 243 -3.29 -25.95 -17.74
CA SER A 243 -3.27 -27.40 -17.54
C SER A 243 -4.17 -27.83 -16.36
N ASN A 244 -4.07 -27.15 -15.22
CA ASN A 244 -4.88 -27.48 -14.03
C ASN A 244 -6.37 -27.22 -14.27
N GLU A 245 -6.74 -26.16 -14.97
CA GLU A 245 -8.13 -25.87 -15.34
C GLU A 245 -8.70 -26.94 -16.28
N ALA A 246 -7.90 -27.41 -17.25
CA ALA A 246 -8.29 -28.52 -18.13
C ALA A 246 -8.51 -29.82 -17.35
N GLN A 247 -7.60 -30.15 -16.41
CA GLN A 247 -7.72 -31.32 -15.54
C GLN A 247 -8.93 -31.22 -14.61
N GLN A 248 -9.17 -30.05 -14.00
CA GLN A 248 -10.33 -29.81 -13.15
C GLN A 248 -11.64 -29.94 -13.94
N SER A 249 -11.69 -29.41 -15.17
CA SER A 249 -12.86 -29.54 -16.04
C SER A 249 -13.15 -31.01 -16.37
N LEU A 250 -12.12 -31.76 -16.74
CA LEU A 250 -12.22 -33.20 -17.01
C LEU A 250 -12.67 -33.98 -15.76
N ALA A 251 -12.11 -33.67 -14.59
CA ALA A 251 -12.50 -34.27 -13.32
C ALA A 251 -13.97 -33.97 -12.98
N ASN A 252 -14.43 -32.73 -13.16
CA ASN A 252 -15.82 -32.33 -12.91
C ASN A 252 -16.80 -33.08 -13.83
N ILE A 253 -16.50 -33.17 -15.13
CA ILE A 253 -17.33 -33.91 -16.10
C ILE A 253 -17.36 -35.40 -15.72
N THR A 254 -16.20 -35.99 -15.44
CA THR A 254 -16.07 -37.40 -15.06
C THR A 254 -16.83 -37.69 -13.76
N GLY A 255 -16.70 -36.81 -12.78
CA GLY A 255 -17.39 -36.89 -11.50
C GLY A 255 -18.90 -36.80 -11.66
N LEU A 256 -19.40 -35.84 -12.46
CA LEU A 256 -20.83 -35.68 -12.72
C LEU A 256 -21.44 -36.91 -13.38
N VAL A 257 -20.79 -37.44 -14.42
CA VAL A 257 -21.22 -38.68 -15.09
C VAL A 257 -21.21 -39.85 -14.11
N GLY A 258 -20.17 -39.98 -13.29
CA GLY A 258 -20.09 -40.96 -12.21
C GLY A 258 -21.24 -40.84 -11.22
N THR A 259 -21.54 -39.64 -10.72
CA THR A 259 -22.64 -39.41 -9.76
C THR A 259 -24.00 -39.76 -10.36
N LEU A 260 -24.29 -39.32 -11.60
CA LEU A 260 -25.56 -39.62 -12.25
C LEU A 260 -25.73 -41.12 -12.50
N ALA A 261 -24.67 -41.80 -12.96
CA ALA A 261 -24.68 -43.25 -13.14
C ALA A 261 -24.85 -43.99 -11.81
N PHE A 262 -24.23 -43.52 -10.74
CA PHE A 262 -24.38 -44.09 -9.40
C PHE A 262 -25.82 -43.97 -8.90
N VAL A 263 -26.43 -42.78 -8.98
CA VAL A 263 -27.83 -42.56 -8.57
C VAL A 263 -28.79 -43.40 -9.42
N GLY A 264 -28.59 -43.43 -10.73
CA GLY A 264 -29.41 -44.25 -11.64
C GLY A 264 -29.27 -45.75 -11.37
N GLY A 265 -28.04 -46.24 -11.24
CA GLY A 265 -27.73 -47.64 -10.96
C GLY A 265 -28.24 -48.11 -9.60
N THR A 266 -28.06 -47.32 -8.55
CA THR A 266 -28.55 -47.64 -7.19
C THR A 266 -30.07 -47.59 -7.10
N THR A 267 -30.72 -46.61 -7.76
CA THR A 267 -32.19 -46.53 -7.82
C THR A 267 -32.76 -47.74 -8.57
N TRP A 268 -32.17 -48.12 -9.69
CA TRP A 268 -32.58 -49.32 -10.42
C TRP A 268 -32.36 -50.58 -9.59
N LEU A 269 -31.20 -50.73 -8.94
CA LEU A 269 -30.91 -51.86 -8.04
C LEU A 269 -31.95 -51.97 -6.91
N LEU A 270 -32.33 -50.84 -6.32
CA LEU A 270 -33.33 -50.77 -5.27
C LEU A 270 -34.74 -51.10 -5.80
N MET A 271 -35.10 -50.64 -7.01
CA MET A 271 -36.37 -51.01 -7.62
C MET A 271 -36.44 -52.51 -7.90
N GLU A 272 -35.41 -53.10 -8.50
CA GLU A 272 -35.32 -54.56 -8.71
C GLU A 272 -35.46 -55.31 -7.37
N PHE A 273 -34.77 -54.87 -6.32
CA PHE A 273 -34.87 -55.49 -5.00
C PHE A 273 -36.29 -55.41 -4.40
N LEU A 274 -37.01 -54.32 -4.63
CA LEU A 274 -38.39 -54.16 -4.14
C LEU A 274 -39.39 -54.95 -4.99
N THR A 275 -39.19 -55.04 -6.31
CA THR A 275 -40.11 -55.73 -7.23
C THR A 275 -39.85 -57.23 -7.35
N SER A 276 -38.64 -57.72 -7.04
CA SER A 276 -38.25 -59.13 -7.15
C SER A 276 -38.95 -60.09 -6.17
N SER A 277 -39.82 -59.57 -5.32
CA SER A 277 -40.60 -60.35 -4.36
C SER A 277 -42.01 -60.70 -4.87
N GLY A 278 -42.37 -60.27 -6.08
CA GLY A 278 -43.63 -60.62 -6.74
C GLY A 278 -43.53 -61.91 -7.57
N GLU A 279 -44.55 -62.75 -7.48
CA GLU A 279 -44.83 -63.76 -8.51
C GLU A 279 -45.57 -63.06 -9.66
N ASP A 280 -45.12 -63.25 -10.90
CA ASP A 280 -45.83 -62.73 -12.08
C ASP A 280 -46.61 -63.87 -12.74
N TYR A 281 -47.89 -63.63 -13.04
CA TYR A 281 -48.73 -64.62 -13.70
C TYR A 281 -48.48 -64.64 -15.20
N ASN A 282 -47.91 -65.73 -15.71
CA ASN A 282 -47.65 -65.88 -17.13
C ASN A 282 -48.93 -66.31 -17.85
N ILE A 283 -49.57 -65.37 -18.54
CA ILE A 283 -50.85 -65.59 -19.26
C ILE A 283 -50.76 -66.65 -20.38
N THR A 284 -49.55 -67.00 -20.83
CA THR A 284 -49.35 -67.93 -21.94
C THR A 284 -49.30 -69.37 -21.46
N THR A 285 -48.68 -69.60 -20.30
CA THR A 285 -48.54 -70.93 -19.68
C THR A 285 -49.63 -71.19 -18.64
N GLY A 286 -50.21 -70.13 -18.08
CA GLY A 286 -51.22 -70.19 -17.01
C GLY A 286 -50.63 -70.43 -15.62
N GLU A 287 -49.31 -70.29 -15.46
CA GLU A 287 -48.57 -70.55 -14.23
C GLU A 287 -47.99 -69.25 -13.64
N TRP A 288 -47.77 -69.24 -12.32
CA TRP A 288 -47.03 -68.17 -11.65
C TRP A 288 -45.54 -68.47 -11.77
N GLU A 289 -44.81 -67.57 -12.42
CA GLU A 289 -43.36 -67.67 -12.57
C GLU A 289 -42.69 -66.70 -11.60
N GLN A 290 -41.66 -67.19 -10.91
CA GLN A 290 -40.85 -66.36 -10.04
C GLN A 290 -39.92 -65.53 -10.93
N GLN A 291 -40.10 -64.21 -10.93
CA GLN A 291 -39.29 -63.32 -11.75
C GLN A 291 -37.85 -63.32 -11.20
N GLU A 292 -36.90 -63.86 -11.97
CA GLU A 292 -35.48 -63.77 -11.62
C GLU A 292 -35.03 -62.32 -11.77
N ALA A 293 -34.72 -61.67 -10.64
CA ALA A 293 -34.22 -60.31 -10.67
C ALA A 293 -32.84 -60.22 -11.32
N ASN A 294 -32.71 -59.34 -12.30
CA ASN A 294 -31.46 -59.11 -13.00
C ASN A 294 -30.60 -58.09 -12.25
N TYR A 295 -29.92 -58.55 -11.19
CA TYR A 295 -28.99 -57.70 -10.43
C TYR A 295 -27.69 -57.37 -11.16
N MET A 296 -27.37 -58.09 -12.24
CA MET A 296 -26.09 -57.98 -12.92
C MET A 296 -25.93 -56.63 -13.62
N ALA A 297 -26.94 -56.19 -14.38
CA ALA A 297 -26.89 -54.91 -15.08
C ALA A 297 -26.79 -53.68 -14.14
N PRO A 298 -27.66 -53.51 -13.11
CA PRO A 298 -27.55 -52.41 -12.17
C PRO A 298 -26.29 -52.51 -11.30
N GLY A 299 -25.83 -53.73 -10.99
CA GLY A 299 -24.56 -53.98 -10.29
C GLY A 299 -23.33 -53.51 -11.09
N ILE A 300 -23.26 -53.84 -12.38
CA ILE A 300 -22.18 -53.37 -13.27
C ILE A 300 -22.21 -51.85 -13.41
N LEU A 301 -23.39 -51.26 -13.63
CA LEU A 301 -23.53 -49.80 -13.75
C LEU A 301 -23.08 -49.08 -12.47
N THR A 302 -23.49 -49.59 -11.31
CA THR A 302 -23.09 -49.04 -10.00
C THR A 302 -21.58 -49.21 -9.79
N GLY A 303 -21.01 -50.39 -10.08
CA GLY A 303 -19.57 -50.61 -9.98
C GLY A 303 -18.75 -49.69 -10.89
N ALA A 304 -19.14 -49.53 -12.16
CA ALA A 304 -18.51 -48.63 -13.11
C ALA A 304 -18.57 -47.16 -12.64
N SER A 305 -19.70 -46.76 -12.06
CA SER A 305 -19.89 -45.39 -11.54
C SER A 305 -18.94 -45.06 -10.38
N VAL A 306 -18.68 -46.01 -9.47
CA VAL A 306 -17.68 -45.86 -8.40
C VAL A 306 -16.28 -45.71 -9.00
N GLY A 307 -15.96 -46.48 -10.03
CA GLY A 307 -14.69 -46.34 -10.76
C GLY A 307 -14.50 -44.94 -11.37
N LEU A 308 -15.56 -44.37 -11.97
CA LEU A 308 -15.54 -43.01 -12.51
C LEU A 308 -15.36 -41.96 -11.42
N LEU A 309 -16.00 -42.12 -10.26
CA LEU A 309 -15.82 -41.21 -9.13
C LEU A 309 -14.38 -41.23 -8.59
N ILE A 310 -13.77 -42.42 -8.50
CA ILE A 310 -12.36 -42.56 -8.10
C ILE A 310 -11.45 -41.93 -9.16
N ALA A 311 -11.71 -42.17 -10.45
CA ALA A 311 -10.93 -41.56 -11.53
C ALA A 311 -11.04 -40.02 -11.51
N ALA A 312 -12.24 -39.48 -11.29
CA ALA A 312 -12.45 -38.04 -11.13
C ALA A 312 -11.62 -37.48 -9.96
N TYR A 313 -11.57 -38.18 -8.83
CA TYR A 313 -10.76 -37.79 -7.68
C TYR A 313 -9.25 -37.83 -7.99
N ILE A 314 -8.77 -38.83 -8.72
CA ILE A 314 -7.33 -38.95 -9.09
C ILE A 314 -6.92 -37.89 -10.13
N ILE A 315 -7.82 -37.55 -11.07
CA ILE A 315 -7.55 -36.57 -12.13
C ILE A 315 -7.70 -35.13 -11.62
N ALA A 316 -8.53 -34.90 -10.59
CA ALA A 316 -8.69 -33.58 -10.01
C ALA A 316 -7.35 -33.08 -9.45
N PRO A 317 -6.87 -31.89 -9.86
CA PRO A 317 -5.67 -31.32 -9.29
C PRO A 317 -5.90 -30.99 -7.81
N ASP A 318 -4.88 -31.22 -6.98
CA ASP A 318 -4.93 -30.86 -5.54
C ASP A 318 -5.18 -29.36 -5.34
N GLN A 319 -4.71 -28.51 -6.28
CA GLN A 319 -4.95 -27.08 -6.32
C GLN A 319 -5.11 -26.61 -7.77
N VAL A 320 -6.19 -25.88 -8.07
CA VAL A 320 -6.39 -25.29 -9.42
C VAL A 320 -5.38 -24.17 -9.68
N GLN A 321 -5.12 -23.33 -8.68
CA GLN A 321 -4.12 -22.27 -8.77
C GLN A 321 -2.71 -22.85 -8.54
N PRO A 322 -1.73 -22.54 -9.39
CA PRO A 322 -0.38 -23.10 -9.28
C PRO A 322 0.39 -22.56 -8.06
N VAL A 323 -0.05 -21.42 -7.51
CA VAL A 323 0.54 -20.84 -6.29
C VAL A 323 -0.54 -20.44 -5.29
N THR A 324 -0.15 -20.41 -4.02
CA THR A 324 -1.04 -19.95 -2.93
C THR A 324 -1.37 -18.46 -3.07
N SER A 325 -2.47 -18.02 -2.46
CA SER A 325 -2.86 -16.59 -2.48
C SER A 325 -1.79 -15.67 -1.85
N SER A 326 -1.11 -16.11 -0.79
CA SER A 326 -0.02 -15.35 -0.17
C SER A 326 1.20 -15.24 -1.08
N GLU A 327 1.49 -16.28 -1.85
CA GLU A 327 2.56 -16.26 -2.84
C GLU A 327 2.21 -15.38 -4.05
N ALA A 328 0.95 -15.40 -4.51
CA ALA A 328 0.48 -14.47 -5.53
C ALA A 328 0.60 -13.00 -5.09
N MET A 329 0.27 -12.68 -3.83
CA MET A 329 0.48 -11.35 -3.25
C MET A 329 1.97 -10.97 -3.24
N LYS A 330 2.85 -11.89 -2.84
CA LYS A 330 4.29 -11.68 -2.85
C LYS A 330 4.83 -11.41 -4.26
N LEU A 331 4.33 -12.12 -5.27
CA LEU A 331 4.70 -11.91 -6.67
C LEU A 331 4.22 -10.54 -7.18
N ALA A 332 3.00 -10.11 -6.80
CA ALA A 332 2.50 -8.78 -7.12
C ALA A 332 3.37 -7.67 -6.48
N ASP A 333 3.76 -7.85 -5.21
CA ASP A 333 4.65 -6.90 -4.51
C ASP A 333 6.03 -6.83 -5.17
N GLN A 334 6.61 -7.97 -5.55
CA GLN A 334 7.89 -8.02 -6.27
C GLN A 334 7.81 -7.31 -7.63
N TYR A 335 6.72 -7.54 -8.38
CA TYR A 335 6.46 -6.84 -9.63
C TYR A 335 6.36 -5.32 -9.41
N ASN A 336 5.60 -4.88 -8.39
CA ASN A 336 5.45 -3.46 -8.09
C ASN A 336 6.78 -2.82 -7.65
N GLN A 337 7.58 -3.50 -6.83
CA GLN A 337 8.91 -3.01 -6.42
C GLN A 337 9.83 -2.85 -7.63
N LYS A 338 9.86 -3.85 -8.52
CA LYS A 338 10.60 -3.77 -9.77
C LYS A 338 10.09 -2.60 -10.65
N LEU A 339 8.78 -2.44 -10.78
CA LEU A 339 8.17 -1.35 -11.53
C LEU A 339 8.53 0.03 -10.94
N LYS A 340 8.59 0.19 -9.61
CA LYS A 340 9.07 1.44 -8.99
C LYS A 340 10.53 1.70 -9.33
N SER A 341 11.38 0.67 -9.21
CA SER A 341 12.81 0.77 -9.51
C SER A 341 13.06 1.13 -10.97
N ASP A 342 12.38 0.47 -11.91
CA ASP A 342 12.48 0.71 -13.35
C ASP A 342 12.01 2.14 -13.73
N LEU A 343 11.09 2.71 -12.95
CA LEU A 343 10.54 4.06 -13.15
C LEU A 343 11.25 5.16 -12.34
N GLY A 344 12.27 4.82 -11.54
CA GLY A 344 12.98 5.78 -10.69
C GLY A 344 12.11 6.41 -9.60
N LEU A 345 11.10 5.69 -9.11
CA LEU A 345 10.21 6.13 -8.04
C LEU A 345 10.77 5.71 -6.67
N ALA A 346 10.48 6.49 -5.63
CA ALA A 346 10.84 6.15 -4.25
C ALA A 346 10.18 4.83 -3.81
N GLU A 347 10.86 4.06 -2.96
CA GLU A 347 10.39 2.74 -2.51
C GLU A 347 9.04 2.81 -1.78
N ASP A 348 8.80 3.91 -1.06
CA ASP A 348 7.57 4.19 -0.30
C ASP A 348 6.42 4.75 -1.14
N TYR A 349 6.66 5.10 -2.42
CA TYR A 349 5.61 5.63 -3.29
C TYR A 349 4.49 4.61 -3.48
N SER A 350 3.26 4.95 -3.12
CA SER A 350 2.09 4.09 -3.25
C SER A 350 0.93 4.88 -3.85
N VAL A 351 0.22 4.24 -4.78
CA VAL A 351 -1.00 4.78 -5.40
C VAL A 351 -2.20 3.90 -5.07
N VAL A 352 -2.06 3.03 -4.06
CA VAL A 352 -3.14 2.16 -3.62
C VAL A 352 -4.29 3.09 -3.21
N PRO A 353 -5.43 3.07 -3.93
CA PRO A 353 -6.54 3.93 -3.58
C PRO A 353 -6.97 3.57 -2.16
N GLU A 354 -7.21 4.58 -1.32
CA GLU A 354 -7.81 4.34 0.00
C GLU A 354 -9.06 3.49 -0.22
N VAL A 355 -9.00 2.25 0.26
CA VAL A 355 -10.14 1.35 0.17
C VAL A 355 -11.17 1.94 1.11
N ASN A 356 -12.17 2.62 0.57
CA ASN A 356 -13.26 3.15 1.37
C ASN A 356 -14.00 1.96 2.00
N THR A 357 -13.65 1.65 3.25
CA THR A 357 -14.13 0.49 4.01
C THR A 357 -15.60 0.61 4.40
N THR A 358 -16.25 1.74 4.12
CA THR A 358 -17.66 1.97 4.49
C THR A 358 -18.68 1.22 3.62
N ASN A 359 -18.31 0.77 2.42
CA ASN A 359 -19.23 0.01 1.56
C ASN A 359 -19.14 -1.49 1.85
N THR A 360 -19.78 -1.93 2.92
CA THR A 360 -19.96 -3.36 3.21
C THR A 360 -21.21 -3.87 2.47
N MET A 361 -21.01 -4.50 1.31
CA MET A 361 -22.10 -5.26 0.67
C MET A 361 -22.52 -6.40 1.59
N LYS A 362 -23.79 -6.39 2.01
CA LYS A 362 -24.38 -7.51 2.75
C LYS A 362 -25.14 -8.42 1.80
N PHE A 363 -24.70 -9.67 1.74
CA PHE A 363 -25.43 -10.73 1.05
C PHE A 363 -26.30 -11.45 2.07
N SER A 364 -27.62 -11.44 1.87
CA SER A 364 -28.54 -12.28 2.62
C SER A 364 -29.13 -13.34 1.70
N TYR A 365 -29.07 -14.60 2.13
CA TYR A 365 -29.63 -15.74 1.40
C TYR A 365 -30.79 -16.33 2.19
N GLY A 366 -31.98 -16.29 1.60
CA GLY A 366 -33.19 -16.87 2.16
C GLY A 366 -33.58 -18.13 1.39
N ILE A 367 -33.62 -19.27 2.07
CA ILE A 367 -34.20 -20.51 1.53
C ILE A 367 -35.61 -20.63 2.10
N SER A 368 -36.63 -20.67 1.24
CA SER A 368 -38.01 -20.90 1.66
C SER A 368 -38.54 -22.17 0.99
N PRO A 369 -39.15 -23.10 1.76
CA PRO A 369 -39.87 -24.22 1.17
C PRO A 369 -41.12 -23.70 0.47
N THR A 370 -41.35 -24.15 -0.75
CA THR A 370 -42.56 -23.88 -1.54
C THR A 370 -43.28 -25.20 -1.84
N LEU A 371 -44.57 -25.13 -2.13
CA LEU A 371 -45.38 -26.32 -2.50
C LEU A 371 -44.87 -27.04 -3.78
N GLN A 372 -43.92 -26.45 -4.52
CA GLN A 372 -43.30 -27.04 -5.71
C GLN A 372 -41.80 -27.35 -5.55
N GLY A 373 -41.22 -27.21 -4.35
CA GLY A 373 -39.80 -27.47 -4.10
C GLY A 373 -39.13 -26.39 -3.25
N VAL A 374 -37.80 -26.30 -3.32
CA VAL A 374 -37.00 -25.31 -2.57
C VAL A 374 -36.73 -24.09 -3.44
N SER A 375 -37.14 -22.89 -3.01
CA SER A 375 -36.75 -21.64 -3.66
C SER A 375 -35.73 -20.89 -2.81
N GLY A 376 -34.62 -20.45 -3.42
CA GLY A 376 -33.62 -19.59 -2.80
C GLY A 376 -33.66 -18.19 -3.42
N ALA A 377 -33.57 -17.15 -2.58
CA ALA A 377 -33.39 -15.77 -3.01
C ALA A 377 -32.07 -15.21 -2.46
N ILE A 378 -31.28 -14.57 -3.33
CA ILE A 378 -30.09 -13.81 -2.95
C ILE A 378 -30.48 -12.33 -2.96
N ARG A 379 -30.33 -11.66 -1.82
CA ARG A 379 -30.48 -10.21 -1.69
C ARG A 379 -29.12 -9.58 -1.45
N VAL A 380 -28.82 -8.54 -2.22
CA VAL A 380 -27.62 -7.71 -2.08
C VAL A 380 -28.06 -6.36 -1.55
N ASP A 381 -27.70 -6.05 -0.31
CA ASP A 381 -27.93 -4.74 0.30
C ASP A 381 -26.62 -3.92 0.20
N PHE A 382 -26.72 -2.71 -0.36
CA PHE A 382 -25.60 -1.77 -0.55
C PHE A 382 -25.49 -0.77 0.59
#